data_AF-A0A942C145-F1
#
_entry.id   AF-A0A942C145-F1
#
_cell.length_a   1.000
_cell.length_b   1.000
_cell.length_c   1.000
_cell.angle_alpha   90.00
_cell.angle_beta   90.00
_cell.angle_gamma   90.00
#
_symmetry.space_group_name_H-M   'P 1'
#
loop_
_entity.id
_entity.type
_entity.pdbx_description
1 polymer ?
#
loop_
_entity_poly.entity_id
_entity_poly.type
_entity_poly.pdbx_seq_one_letter_code
_entity_poly.pdbx_strand_id
1 'polypeptide(L)'
;MISLGTYDETVSKEALAEYQKYVIEITQATALAQWKQHLREEGKWVEYSQRNADDEITVKELQQFLRDADFLPFAKIDGICGYRTAGAIFLFQEYIRTVEGKTEIGFPDGKFGKVSLSHVRRWQADHQRADWSAFSGANPSPEYQQWMKLLAAYKAQCLENPSATLKKVNAAGTCDTLKVADWDFDPAKIHLIGIRHRKSPQAGAQSLDDVYKLLIHGVVFTFYGSTEPGTKEGSKYPFLVPGQHRYRFGLHKQSDQIKVFHALRPLGKGVWVQRSANLIPTDADLSGPLDGPNPTINVHWGGEGLTDSAAWSAGCQVIAGKSYINHHGKVIDCSQFAASGYAGLGAKDAKGVYLSKGAYSVLEDLVAAFSGANPDDNIVRYTLLNEADLALNPEISLNQIRDSLQQLKS
;
A
#
# COMPACT_ATOMS: atom_id res chain seq x y z
N MET A 1 17.33 13.39 -16.03
CA MET A 1 16.85 12.44 -14.99
C MET A 1 15.35 12.36 -15.16
N ILE A 2 14.79 11.15 -15.22
CA ILE A 2 13.32 10.99 -15.24
C ILE A 2 12.87 10.80 -13.79
N SER A 3 11.93 11.60 -13.34
CA SER A 3 11.31 11.49 -12.01
C SER A 3 9.82 11.81 -12.11
N LEU A 4 9.09 11.67 -11.00
CA LEU A 4 7.68 12.08 -10.93
C LEU A 4 7.48 13.47 -11.56
N GLY A 5 6.48 13.62 -12.43
CA GLY A 5 6.17 14.87 -13.14
C GLY A 5 6.97 15.11 -14.42
N THR A 6 8.01 14.32 -14.72
CA THR A 6 8.71 14.39 -16.01
C THR A 6 7.81 13.89 -17.14
N TYR A 7 7.79 14.56 -18.29
CA TYR A 7 7.05 14.12 -19.47
C TYR A 7 7.84 14.36 -20.78
N ASP A 8 7.60 13.54 -21.80
CA ASP A 8 8.24 13.67 -23.11
C ASP A 8 7.74 14.91 -23.88
N GLU A 9 8.58 15.53 -24.71
CA GLU A 9 8.19 16.66 -25.59
C GLU A 9 6.99 16.34 -26.50
N THR A 10 6.80 15.07 -26.84
CA THR A 10 5.67 14.62 -27.68
C THR A 10 4.32 14.57 -26.94
N VAL A 11 4.28 14.81 -25.62
CA VAL A 11 3.05 14.80 -24.84
C VAL A 11 2.29 16.11 -25.06
N SER A 12 1.04 16.01 -25.53
CA SER A 12 0.18 17.18 -25.73
C SER A 12 -0.34 17.74 -24.41
N LYS A 13 -0.77 19.01 -24.42
CA LYS A 13 -1.40 19.65 -23.25
C LYS A 13 -2.68 18.92 -22.81
N GLU A 14 -3.44 18.40 -23.78
CA GLU A 14 -4.67 17.66 -23.53
C GLU A 14 -4.38 16.34 -22.81
N ALA A 15 -3.34 15.61 -23.23
CA ALA A 15 -2.92 14.38 -22.56
C ALA A 15 -2.46 14.63 -21.12
N LEU A 16 -1.72 15.73 -20.89
CA LEU A 16 -1.30 16.13 -19.55
C LEU A 16 -2.51 16.52 -18.67
N ALA A 17 -3.49 17.22 -19.24
CA ALA A 17 -4.73 17.59 -18.54
C ALA A 17 -5.60 16.35 -18.21
N GLU A 18 -5.66 15.38 -19.12
CA GLU A 18 -6.32 14.10 -18.88
C GLU A 18 -5.66 13.34 -17.71
N TYR A 19 -4.33 13.27 -17.71
CA TYR A 19 -3.58 12.68 -16.60
C TYR A 19 -3.80 13.42 -15.28
N GLN A 20 -3.83 14.76 -15.29
CA GLN A 20 -4.12 15.55 -14.09
C GLN A 20 -5.53 15.26 -13.55
N LYS A 21 -6.52 15.11 -14.43
CA LYS A 21 -7.88 14.72 -14.03
C LYS A 21 -7.90 13.34 -13.38
N TYR A 22 -7.21 12.37 -13.97
CA TYR A 22 -7.03 11.05 -13.39
C TYR A 22 -6.39 11.13 -12.00
N VAL A 23 -5.31 11.89 -11.83
CA VAL A 23 -4.63 12.09 -10.53
C VAL A 23 -5.56 12.65 -9.48
N ILE A 24 -6.34 13.69 -9.80
CA ILE A 24 -7.29 14.31 -8.87
C ILE A 24 -8.32 13.28 -8.39
N GLU A 25 -8.83 12.45 -9.31
CA GLU A 25 -9.80 11.41 -9.00
C GLU A 25 -9.21 10.32 -8.09
N ILE A 26 -8.05 9.77 -8.46
CA ILE A 26 -7.46 8.70 -7.66
C ILE A 26 -7.01 9.22 -6.30
N THR A 27 -6.38 10.40 -6.22
CA THR A 27 -5.83 10.91 -4.95
C THR A 27 -6.89 11.38 -3.95
N GLN A 28 -8.16 11.45 -4.35
CA GLN A 28 -9.27 12.01 -3.57
C GLN A 28 -8.93 13.39 -3.03
N ALA A 29 -8.39 14.21 -3.92
CA ALA A 29 -7.85 15.52 -3.65
C ALA A 29 -8.96 16.57 -3.40
N THR A 30 -9.56 16.62 -2.20
CA THR A 30 -10.76 17.45 -1.97
C THR A 30 -10.50 18.79 -1.27
N ALA A 31 -9.40 18.93 -0.53
CA ALA A 31 -9.27 20.01 0.46
C ALA A 31 -8.33 21.18 0.10
N LEU A 32 -7.56 21.13 -1.01
CA LEU A 32 -6.51 22.13 -1.27
C LEU A 32 -6.46 22.60 -2.74
N ALA A 33 -6.55 23.91 -2.96
CA ALA A 33 -6.56 24.53 -4.29
C ALA A 33 -5.24 24.34 -5.06
N GLN A 34 -4.11 24.28 -4.35
CA GLN A 34 -2.76 24.11 -4.90
C GLN A 34 -2.58 22.74 -5.60
N TRP A 35 -3.45 21.77 -5.31
CA TRP A 35 -3.36 20.39 -5.81
C TRP A 35 -3.80 20.24 -7.25
N LYS A 36 -4.53 21.22 -7.80
CA LYS A 36 -5.09 21.12 -9.16
C LYS A 36 -4.02 21.11 -10.26
N GLN A 37 -2.77 21.45 -9.94
CA GLN A 37 -1.70 21.63 -10.92
C GLN A 37 -0.40 20.88 -10.58
N HIS A 38 -0.32 20.20 -9.43
CA HIS A 38 0.91 19.57 -8.95
C HIS A 38 0.72 18.10 -8.62
N LEU A 39 1.83 17.36 -8.65
CA LEU A 39 1.96 16.02 -8.07
C LEU A 39 2.56 16.12 -6.66
N ARG A 40 2.46 15.05 -5.87
CA ARG A 40 3.00 14.96 -4.52
C ARG A 40 4.09 13.88 -4.44
N GLU A 41 5.34 14.28 -4.22
CA GLU A 41 6.42 13.37 -3.80
C GLU A 41 6.54 13.41 -2.27
N GLU A 42 7.41 12.59 -1.69
CA GLU A 42 7.75 12.66 -0.27
C GLU A 42 8.19 14.08 0.11
N GLY A 43 7.47 14.70 1.05
CA GLY A 43 7.81 16.01 1.61
C GLY A 43 7.54 17.23 0.73
N LYS A 44 7.34 17.10 -0.60
CA LYS A 44 7.20 18.27 -1.50
C LYS A 44 6.18 18.11 -2.64
N TRP A 45 5.68 19.25 -3.10
CA TRP A 45 4.90 19.35 -4.34
C TRP A 45 5.85 19.34 -5.54
N VAL A 46 5.43 18.69 -6.61
CA VAL A 46 6.21 18.49 -7.82
C VAL A 46 5.46 19.09 -9.00
N GLU A 47 6.16 19.96 -9.70
CA GLU A 47 5.72 20.57 -10.95
C GLU A 47 5.98 19.62 -12.12
N TYR A 48 5.17 19.75 -13.16
CA TYR A 48 5.44 19.04 -14.41
C TYR A 48 6.64 19.67 -15.12
N SER A 49 7.54 18.83 -15.62
CA SER A 49 8.74 19.27 -16.33
C SER A 49 8.91 18.51 -17.63
N GLN A 50 9.00 19.24 -18.74
CA GLN A 50 9.28 18.64 -20.03
C GLN A 50 10.72 18.11 -20.11
N ARG A 51 10.88 16.95 -20.72
CA ARG A 51 12.17 16.35 -21.05
C ARG A 51 12.66 16.83 -22.42
N ASN A 52 13.96 17.02 -22.56
CA ASN A 52 14.55 17.46 -23.83
C ASN A 52 14.62 16.31 -24.82
N ALA A 53 14.50 16.58 -26.13
CA ALA A 53 14.60 15.54 -27.16
C ALA A 53 15.97 14.84 -27.22
N ASP A 54 17.05 15.53 -26.83
CA ASP A 54 18.43 15.01 -26.86
C ASP A 54 18.78 14.09 -25.67
N ASP A 55 17.81 13.83 -24.79
CA ASP A 55 18.00 12.95 -23.65
C ASP A 55 18.18 11.48 -24.07
N GLU A 56 19.10 10.75 -23.41
CA GLU A 56 19.51 9.38 -23.77
C GLU A 56 18.39 8.31 -23.76
N ILE A 57 17.28 8.61 -23.10
CA ILE A 57 16.07 7.79 -23.08
C ILE A 57 14.85 8.68 -22.80
N THR A 58 13.76 8.42 -23.51
CA THR A 58 12.45 9.04 -23.30
C THR A 58 11.68 8.34 -22.17
N VAL A 59 10.64 9.00 -21.65
CA VAL A 59 9.72 8.39 -20.69
C VAL A 59 8.98 7.22 -21.33
N LYS A 60 8.55 7.32 -22.60
CA LYS A 60 7.91 6.20 -23.32
C LYS A 60 8.81 4.97 -23.44
N GLU A 61 10.07 5.16 -23.80
CA GLU A 61 11.02 4.03 -23.88
C GLU A 61 11.26 3.39 -22.53
N LEU A 62 11.35 4.19 -21.45
CA LEU A 62 11.46 3.67 -20.10
C LEU A 62 10.20 2.91 -19.68
N GLN A 63 9.01 3.45 -19.95
CA GLN A 63 7.73 2.77 -19.68
C GLN A 63 7.62 1.45 -20.45
N GLN A 64 8.06 1.42 -21.71
CA GLN A 64 8.11 0.20 -22.52
C GLN A 64 9.03 -0.84 -21.87
N PHE A 65 10.25 -0.45 -21.49
CA PHE A 65 11.15 -1.34 -20.77
C PHE A 65 10.52 -1.87 -19.48
N LEU A 66 9.97 -0.98 -18.63
CA LEU A 66 9.38 -1.38 -17.34
C LEU A 66 8.19 -2.32 -17.52
N ARG A 67 7.40 -2.14 -18.58
CA ARG A 67 6.32 -3.07 -18.93
C ARG A 67 6.88 -4.42 -19.37
N ASP A 68 7.86 -4.44 -20.26
CA ASP A 68 8.45 -5.68 -20.77
C ASP A 68 9.19 -6.45 -19.67
N ALA A 69 9.84 -5.74 -18.74
CA ALA A 69 10.50 -6.29 -17.56
C ALA A 69 9.54 -6.65 -16.41
N ASP A 70 8.23 -6.41 -16.60
CA ASP A 70 7.14 -6.75 -15.67
C ASP A 70 7.10 -5.95 -14.35
N PHE A 71 7.56 -4.69 -14.39
CA PHE A 71 7.40 -3.71 -13.31
C PHE A 71 6.22 -2.77 -13.53
N LEU A 72 5.68 -2.70 -14.74
CA LEU A 72 4.57 -1.81 -15.11
C LEU A 72 3.57 -2.54 -16.05
N PRO A 73 3.03 -3.71 -15.64
CA PRO A 73 2.37 -4.64 -16.57
C PRO A 73 1.08 -4.09 -17.21
N PHE A 74 0.37 -3.18 -16.53
CA PHE A 74 -0.96 -2.72 -16.96
C PHE A 74 -1.01 -1.24 -17.31
N ALA A 75 0.13 -0.55 -17.43
CA ALA A 75 0.11 0.89 -17.68
C ALA A 75 0.06 1.26 -19.16
N LYS A 76 -0.56 2.41 -19.39
CA LYS A 76 -0.48 3.11 -20.66
C LYS A 76 0.96 3.60 -20.85
N ILE A 77 1.50 3.41 -22.05
CA ILE A 77 2.74 4.05 -22.46
C ILE A 77 2.35 5.38 -23.10
N ASP A 78 2.44 6.44 -22.30
CA ASP A 78 1.97 7.78 -22.65
C ASP A 78 3.08 8.83 -22.66
N GLY A 79 4.26 8.51 -22.14
CA GLY A 79 5.37 9.46 -22.01
C GLY A 79 5.25 10.39 -20.81
N ILE A 80 4.38 10.06 -19.83
CA ILE A 80 4.23 10.82 -18.59
C ILE A 80 4.76 9.98 -17.42
N CYS A 81 5.78 10.48 -16.72
CA CYS A 81 6.29 9.88 -15.51
C CYS A 81 5.37 10.24 -14.33
N GLY A 82 4.19 9.62 -14.32
CA GLY A 82 3.21 9.72 -13.25
C GLY A 82 3.54 8.84 -12.04
N TYR A 83 2.58 8.71 -11.10
CA TYR A 83 2.77 7.88 -9.90
C TYR A 83 3.09 6.43 -10.23
N ARG A 84 2.45 5.86 -11.27
CA ARG A 84 2.66 4.47 -11.68
C ARG A 84 4.06 4.25 -12.25
N THR A 85 4.51 5.14 -13.13
CA THR A 85 5.87 5.09 -13.70
C THR A 85 6.93 5.32 -12.61
N ALA A 86 6.73 6.29 -11.72
CA ALA A 86 7.65 6.56 -10.61
C ALA A 86 7.73 5.36 -9.65
N GLY A 87 6.60 4.74 -9.30
CA GLY A 87 6.56 3.52 -8.50
C GLY A 87 7.26 2.35 -9.20
N ALA A 88 7.05 2.15 -10.50
CA ALA A 88 7.77 1.12 -11.25
C ALA A 88 9.29 1.34 -11.31
N ILE A 89 9.75 2.60 -11.38
CA ILE A 89 11.18 2.94 -11.25
C ILE A 89 11.70 2.55 -9.86
N PHE A 90 10.97 2.91 -8.80
CA PHE A 90 11.32 2.56 -7.43
C PHE A 90 11.42 1.04 -7.25
N LEU A 91 10.43 0.28 -7.74
CA LEU A 91 10.40 -1.18 -7.65
C LEU A 91 11.55 -1.82 -8.44
N PHE A 92 11.89 -1.28 -9.61
CA PHE A 92 13.05 -1.75 -10.37
C PHE A 92 14.34 -1.55 -9.58
N GLN A 93 14.56 -0.34 -9.02
CA GLN A 93 15.72 -0.07 -8.16
C GLN A 93 15.78 -1.03 -6.97
N GLU A 94 14.63 -1.26 -6.31
CA GLU A 94 14.51 -2.15 -5.16
C GLU A 94 14.78 -3.61 -5.53
N TYR A 95 14.31 -4.08 -6.69
CA TYR A 95 14.57 -5.41 -7.19
C TYR A 95 16.07 -5.65 -7.44
N ILE A 96 16.73 -4.71 -8.15
CA ILE A 96 18.18 -4.78 -8.38
C ILE A 96 18.95 -4.83 -7.05
N ARG A 97 18.55 -4.02 -6.06
CA ARG A 97 19.20 -3.98 -4.75
C ARG A 97 19.00 -5.27 -3.95
N THR A 98 17.77 -5.80 -3.92
CA THR A 98 17.37 -6.82 -2.93
C THR A 98 17.34 -8.25 -3.47
N VAL A 99 16.98 -8.41 -4.75
CA VAL A 99 16.88 -9.70 -5.44
C VAL A 99 18.20 -10.01 -6.16
N GLU A 100 18.74 -9.07 -6.93
CA GLU A 100 20.05 -9.27 -7.58
C GLU A 100 21.24 -9.01 -6.63
N GLY A 101 21.01 -8.33 -5.51
CA GLY A 101 22.07 -8.00 -4.55
C GLY A 101 23.06 -6.94 -5.04
N LYS A 102 22.70 -6.18 -6.08
CA LYS A 102 23.55 -5.17 -6.72
C LYS A 102 23.42 -3.83 -6.02
N THR A 103 24.25 -3.61 -4.99
CA THR A 103 24.19 -2.42 -4.12
C THR A 103 24.57 -1.12 -4.82
N GLU A 104 25.25 -1.18 -5.97
CA GLU A 104 25.64 -0.02 -6.77
C GLU A 104 24.45 0.81 -7.29
N ILE A 105 23.24 0.21 -7.37
CA ILE A 105 22.00 0.93 -7.72
C ILE A 105 21.63 1.98 -6.67
N GLY A 106 22.15 1.86 -5.45
CA GLY A 106 21.80 2.71 -4.31
C GLY A 106 20.51 2.27 -3.61
N PHE A 107 19.90 3.20 -2.86
CA PHE A 107 18.58 3.01 -2.27
C PHE A 107 17.49 3.45 -3.25
N PRO A 108 16.34 2.77 -3.27
CA PRO A 108 15.26 3.13 -4.18
C PRO A 108 14.70 4.51 -3.82
N ASP A 109 14.60 5.39 -4.81
CA ASP A 109 14.13 6.77 -4.66
C ASP A 109 13.16 7.21 -5.77
N GLY A 110 12.85 6.31 -6.71
CA GLY A 110 11.95 6.61 -7.83
C GLY A 110 12.53 7.58 -8.85
N LYS A 111 13.84 7.89 -8.79
CA LYS A 111 14.53 8.82 -9.69
C LYS A 111 15.44 8.07 -10.64
N PHE A 112 15.10 8.11 -11.91
CA PHE A 112 15.82 7.42 -12.96
C PHE A 112 17.01 8.26 -13.46
N GLY A 113 18.20 7.89 -12.99
CA GLY A 113 19.48 8.47 -13.39
C GLY A 113 20.34 7.52 -14.23
N LYS A 114 21.62 7.89 -14.42
CA LYS A 114 22.59 7.13 -15.21
C LYS A 114 22.81 5.70 -14.71
N VAL A 115 22.82 5.51 -13.39
CA VAL A 115 22.99 4.19 -12.78
C VAL A 115 21.80 3.29 -13.13
N SER A 116 20.56 3.74 -12.88
CA SER A 116 19.35 3.02 -13.29
C SER A 116 19.36 2.71 -14.79
N LEU A 117 19.74 3.67 -15.63
CA LEU A 117 19.86 3.46 -17.07
C LEU A 117 20.86 2.36 -17.43
N SER A 118 22.00 2.26 -16.76
CA SER A 118 22.97 1.19 -17.01
C SER A 118 22.38 -0.20 -16.73
N HIS A 119 21.57 -0.36 -15.67
CA HIS A 119 20.88 -1.62 -15.39
C HIS A 119 19.76 -1.90 -16.38
N VAL A 120 19.04 -0.88 -16.85
CA VAL A 120 18.06 -1.02 -17.94
C VAL A 120 18.74 -1.54 -19.20
N ARG A 121 19.85 -0.94 -19.63
CA ARG A 121 20.58 -1.36 -20.83
C ARG A 121 21.11 -2.80 -20.69
N ARG A 122 21.63 -3.16 -19.52
CA ARG A 122 22.01 -4.55 -19.21
C ARG A 122 20.84 -5.51 -19.34
N TRP A 123 19.71 -5.22 -18.69
CA TRP A 123 18.51 -6.07 -18.78
C TRP A 123 17.97 -6.17 -20.20
N GLN A 124 17.99 -5.09 -20.97
CA GLN A 124 17.60 -5.11 -22.38
C GLN A 124 18.50 -6.01 -23.22
N ALA A 125 19.82 -5.95 -23.00
CA ALA A 125 20.77 -6.81 -23.71
C ALA A 125 20.61 -8.29 -23.34
N ASP A 126 20.29 -8.57 -22.08
CA ASP A 126 20.13 -9.93 -21.55
C ASP A 126 18.69 -10.47 -21.70
N HIS A 127 17.77 -9.68 -22.27
CA HIS A 127 16.32 -9.95 -22.30
C HIS A 127 15.74 -10.33 -20.92
N GLN A 128 16.26 -9.71 -19.87
CA GLN A 128 15.94 -10.03 -18.50
C GLN A 128 14.57 -9.45 -18.11
N ARG A 129 13.84 -10.21 -17.29
CA ARG A 129 12.57 -9.82 -16.66
C ARG A 129 12.64 -10.11 -15.16
N ALA A 130 11.78 -9.46 -14.37
CA ALA A 130 11.63 -9.82 -12.97
C ALA A 130 11.16 -11.29 -12.85
N ASP A 131 11.67 -12.03 -11.87
CA ASP A 131 11.27 -13.42 -11.64
C ASP A 131 9.79 -13.56 -11.25
N TRP A 132 9.19 -12.51 -10.67
CA TRP A 132 7.76 -12.51 -10.40
C TRP A 132 6.88 -12.55 -11.67
N SER A 133 7.46 -12.29 -12.85
CA SER A 133 6.76 -12.43 -14.13
C SER A 133 6.39 -13.86 -14.49
N ALA A 134 6.91 -14.84 -13.74
CA ALA A 134 6.48 -16.24 -13.82
C ALA A 134 5.11 -16.48 -13.16
N PHE A 135 4.63 -15.54 -12.33
CA PHE A 135 3.38 -15.66 -11.60
C PHE A 135 2.28 -14.79 -12.19
N SER A 136 1.04 -15.13 -11.86
CA SER A 136 -0.13 -14.30 -12.14
C SER A 136 -1.29 -14.76 -11.25
N GLY A 137 -2.44 -14.09 -11.33
CA GLY A 137 -3.66 -14.59 -10.67
C GLY A 137 -4.08 -15.99 -11.15
N ALA A 138 -3.75 -16.37 -12.40
CA ALA A 138 -4.04 -17.68 -12.98
C ALA A 138 -2.95 -18.73 -12.72
N ASN A 139 -1.70 -18.28 -12.52
CA ASN A 139 -0.57 -19.13 -12.13
C ASN A 139 0.12 -18.57 -10.88
N PRO A 140 -0.54 -18.60 -9.71
CA PRO A 140 -0.01 -17.97 -8.50
C PRO A 140 1.02 -18.84 -7.79
N SER A 141 1.88 -18.19 -7.01
CA SER A 141 2.80 -18.84 -6.06
C SER A 141 2.05 -19.68 -5.01
N PRO A 142 2.71 -20.68 -4.39
CA PRO A 142 2.08 -21.51 -3.35
C PRO A 142 1.53 -20.71 -2.16
N GLU A 143 2.27 -19.72 -1.65
CA GLU A 143 1.80 -18.90 -0.53
C GLU A 143 0.54 -18.10 -0.93
N TYR A 144 0.51 -17.54 -2.14
CA TYR A 144 -0.66 -16.83 -2.64
C TYR A 144 -1.91 -17.73 -2.65
N GLN A 145 -1.79 -18.98 -3.11
CA GLN A 145 -2.89 -19.94 -3.12
C GLN A 145 -3.44 -20.22 -1.72
N GLN A 146 -2.56 -20.33 -0.72
CA GLN A 146 -2.95 -20.55 0.68
C GLN A 146 -3.80 -19.38 1.20
N TRP A 147 -3.40 -18.14 0.92
CA TRP A 147 -4.17 -16.96 1.32
C TRP A 147 -5.51 -16.86 0.59
N MET A 148 -5.56 -17.15 -0.71
CA MET A 148 -6.84 -17.16 -1.44
C MET A 148 -7.80 -18.24 -0.93
N LYS A 149 -7.29 -19.42 -0.57
CA LYS A 149 -8.07 -20.50 0.06
C LYS A 149 -8.62 -20.06 1.42
N LEU A 150 -7.82 -19.37 2.23
CA LEU A 150 -8.27 -18.80 3.50
C LEU A 150 -9.41 -17.79 3.28
N LEU A 151 -9.26 -16.85 2.34
CA LEU A 151 -10.27 -15.84 2.06
C LEU A 151 -11.60 -16.46 1.58
N ALA A 152 -11.53 -17.50 0.74
CA ALA A 152 -12.71 -18.24 0.30
C ALA A 152 -13.41 -18.96 1.47
N ALA A 153 -12.65 -19.63 2.33
CA ALA A 153 -13.18 -20.30 3.52
C ALA A 153 -13.79 -19.28 4.51
N TYR A 154 -13.15 -18.14 4.71
CA TYR A 154 -13.64 -17.05 5.53
C TYR A 154 -14.96 -16.48 4.99
N LYS A 155 -15.09 -16.29 3.67
CA LYS A 155 -16.36 -15.89 3.05
C LYS A 155 -17.46 -16.89 3.34
N ALA A 156 -17.21 -18.18 3.11
CA ALA A 156 -18.19 -19.24 3.30
C ALA A 156 -18.68 -19.29 4.76
N GLN A 157 -17.75 -19.28 5.71
CA GLN A 157 -18.05 -19.25 7.15
C GLN A 157 -18.90 -18.04 7.52
N CYS A 158 -18.58 -16.86 6.96
CA CYS A 158 -19.30 -15.62 7.26
C CYS A 158 -20.68 -15.52 6.59
N LEU A 159 -20.90 -16.24 5.48
CA LEU A 159 -22.22 -16.35 4.84
C LEU A 159 -23.15 -17.27 5.64
N GLU A 160 -22.62 -18.42 6.09
CA GLU A 160 -23.39 -19.40 6.83
C GLU A 160 -23.67 -18.94 8.27
N ASN A 161 -22.65 -18.41 8.95
CA ASN A 161 -22.75 -17.99 10.34
C ASN A 161 -22.14 -16.59 10.53
N PRO A 162 -22.82 -15.52 10.07
CA PRO A 162 -22.32 -14.17 10.23
C PRO A 162 -22.26 -13.78 11.71
N SER A 163 -21.15 -13.17 12.12
CA SER A 163 -20.99 -12.57 13.44
C SER A 163 -22.03 -11.46 13.69
N ALA A 164 -22.22 -11.06 14.95
CA ALA A 164 -23.13 -9.96 15.29
C ALA A 164 -22.80 -8.66 14.54
N THR A 165 -21.51 -8.35 14.37
CA THR A 165 -21.05 -7.19 13.59
C THR A 165 -21.37 -7.36 12.10
N LEU A 166 -21.11 -8.54 11.52
CA LEU A 166 -21.40 -8.80 10.10
C LEU A 166 -22.91 -8.79 9.79
N LYS A 167 -23.76 -9.25 10.71
CA LYS A 167 -25.22 -9.12 10.59
C LYS A 167 -25.63 -7.65 10.44
N LYS A 168 -25.03 -6.74 11.22
CA LYS A 168 -25.28 -5.29 11.10
C LYS A 168 -24.75 -4.73 9.78
N VAL A 169 -23.55 -5.12 9.36
CA VAL A 169 -22.97 -4.70 8.07
C VAL A 169 -23.87 -5.13 6.90
N ASN A 170 -24.38 -6.36 6.91
CA ASN A 170 -25.27 -6.86 5.87
C ASN A 170 -26.61 -6.10 5.81
N ALA A 171 -27.11 -5.65 6.97
CA ALA A 171 -28.33 -4.84 7.08
C ALA A 171 -28.09 -3.33 6.82
N ALA A 172 -26.85 -2.87 6.86
CA ALA A 172 -26.51 -1.45 6.69
C ALA A 172 -26.64 -0.97 5.23
N GLY A 173 -26.63 0.36 5.08
CA GLY A 173 -26.57 1.02 3.78
C GLY A 173 -25.21 0.84 3.09
N THR A 174 -25.21 0.98 1.77
CA THR A 174 -24.01 0.80 0.94
C THR A 174 -22.94 1.87 1.21
N CYS A 175 -21.72 1.41 1.48
CA CYS A 175 -20.52 2.24 1.62
C CYS A 175 -19.29 1.47 1.11
N ASP A 176 -18.10 1.79 1.62
CA ASP A 176 -16.87 1.09 1.25
C ASP A 176 -16.61 -0.17 2.07
N THR A 177 -17.36 -0.39 3.15
CA THR A 177 -17.43 -1.70 3.82
C THR A 177 -18.45 -2.58 3.11
N LEU A 178 -17.99 -3.74 2.63
CA LEU A 178 -18.78 -4.62 1.80
C LEU A 178 -19.58 -5.60 2.65
N LYS A 179 -20.81 -5.87 2.20
CA LYS A 179 -21.61 -6.98 2.71
C LYS A 179 -20.92 -8.30 2.35
N VAL A 180 -21.13 -9.33 3.17
CA VAL A 180 -20.42 -10.61 2.97
C VAL A 180 -20.69 -11.21 1.60
N ALA A 181 -21.93 -11.10 1.09
CA ALA A 181 -22.29 -11.58 -0.26
C ALA A 181 -21.45 -10.90 -1.36
N ASP A 182 -21.13 -9.62 -1.17
CA ASP A 182 -20.44 -8.77 -2.14
C ASP A 182 -18.90 -8.85 -2.03
N TRP A 183 -18.37 -9.66 -1.10
CA TRP A 183 -16.92 -9.85 -1.00
C TRP A 183 -16.35 -10.45 -2.28
N ASP A 184 -15.29 -9.87 -2.79
CA ASP A 184 -14.69 -10.14 -4.08
C ASP A 184 -13.26 -10.61 -3.89
N PHE A 185 -13.02 -11.89 -4.17
CA PHE A 185 -11.73 -12.57 -4.05
C PHE A 185 -11.25 -13.07 -5.41
N ASP A 186 -11.49 -12.29 -6.47
CA ASP A 186 -10.92 -12.58 -7.79
C ASP A 186 -9.37 -12.41 -7.74
N PRO A 187 -8.59 -13.44 -8.12
CA PRO A 187 -7.13 -13.41 -8.03
C PRO A 187 -6.46 -12.44 -9.02
N ALA A 188 -7.19 -11.89 -10.00
CA ALA A 188 -6.69 -10.81 -10.85
C ALA A 188 -6.65 -9.44 -10.15
N LYS A 189 -7.26 -9.35 -8.96
CA LYS A 189 -7.38 -8.10 -8.18
C LYS A 189 -6.33 -8.01 -7.08
N ILE A 190 -6.05 -6.78 -6.66
CA ILE A 190 -5.13 -6.50 -5.55
C ILE A 190 -5.88 -6.71 -4.24
N HIS A 191 -5.36 -7.60 -3.38
CA HIS A 191 -5.89 -7.83 -2.04
C HIS A 191 -4.86 -7.45 -0.98
N LEU A 192 -5.30 -6.72 0.04
CA LEU A 192 -4.50 -6.47 1.23
C LEU A 192 -5.22 -7.13 2.40
N ILE A 193 -4.56 -7.98 3.14
CA ILE A 193 -5.12 -8.68 4.30
C ILE A 193 -4.46 -8.12 5.54
N GLY A 194 -5.23 -7.55 6.45
CA GLY A 194 -4.76 -7.19 7.79
C GLY A 194 -5.15 -8.27 8.78
N ILE A 195 -4.20 -8.76 9.56
CA ILE A 195 -4.41 -9.81 10.57
C ILE A 195 -4.29 -9.14 11.93
N ARG A 196 -5.45 -8.92 12.56
CA ARG A 196 -5.54 -8.31 13.88
C ARG A 196 -5.16 -9.30 14.96
N HIS A 197 -4.02 -9.07 15.57
CA HIS A 197 -3.58 -9.68 16.81
C HIS A 197 -4.21 -8.94 17.98
N ARG A 198 -5.13 -9.61 18.69
CA ARG A 198 -5.69 -9.01 19.90
C ARG A 198 -4.68 -9.13 21.03
N LYS A 199 -4.14 -8.00 21.46
CA LYS A 199 -3.27 -7.89 22.65
C LYS A 199 -3.85 -8.63 23.86
N SER A 200 -2.95 -9.14 24.68
CA SER A 200 -3.27 -9.49 26.07
C SER A 200 -3.81 -8.25 26.81
N PRO A 201 -4.82 -8.39 27.70
CA PRO A 201 -5.42 -7.32 28.50
C PRO A 201 -4.48 -6.40 29.30
N GLN A 202 -3.20 -6.75 29.39
CA GLN A 202 -2.19 -6.10 30.24
C GLN A 202 -1.31 -5.08 29.50
N ALA A 203 -1.45 -4.93 28.18
CA ALA A 203 -0.65 -3.98 27.40
C ALA A 203 -1.17 -2.53 27.58
N GLY A 204 -0.37 -1.68 28.25
CA GLY A 204 -0.71 -0.27 28.52
C GLY A 204 -0.56 0.70 27.33
N ALA A 205 -0.15 0.23 26.16
CA ALA A 205 0.03 1.02 24.95
C ALA A 205 -0.30 0.19 23.70
N GLN A 206 -0.50 0.86 22.57
CA GLN A 206 -0.60 0.17 21.28
C GLN A 206 0.77 -0.24 20.78
N SER A 207 0.82 -1.36 20.07
CA SER A 207 2.04 -1.84 19.44
C SER A 207 1.82 -2.10 17.96
N LEU A 208 2.92 -2.21 17.25
CA LEU A 208 2.96 -2.61 15.85
C LEU A 208 3.07 -4.14 15.76
N ASP A 209 2.10 -4.87 16.32
CA ASP A 209 2.08 -6.34 16.46
C ASP A 209 1.16 -7.08 15.47
N ASP A 210 0.60 -6.36 14.50
CA ASP A 210 -0.20 -6.94 13.44
C ASP A 210 0.62 -7.20 12.18
N VAL A 211 0.17 -8.16 11.39
CA VAL A 211 0.78 -8.55 10.12
C VAL A 211 -0.17 -8.21 8.98
N TYR A 212 0.40 -7.73 7.88
CA TYR A 212 -0.29 -7.46 6.64
C TYR A 212 0.25 -8.34 5.52
N LYS A 213 -0.64 -8.85 4.67
CA LYS A 213 -0.30 -9.62 3.48
C LYS A 213 -0.85 -8.91 2.24
N LEU A 214 0.02 -8.44 1.37
CA LEU A 214 -0.35 -7.92 0.06
C LEU A 214 -0.26 -9.05 -0.95
N LEU A 215 -1.41 -9.43 -1.50
CA LEU A 215 -1.54 -10.39 -2.59
C LEU A 215 -1.67 -9.61 -3.89
N ILE A 216 -0.66 -9.70 -4.74
CA ILE A 216 -0.59 -8.93 -5.98
C ILE A 216 0.15 -9.73 -7.04
N HIS A 217 -0.40 -9.77 -8.27
CA HIS A 217 0.21 -10.46 -9.41
C HIS A 217 0.64 -11.93 -9.13
N GLY A 218 -0.14 -12.66 -8.32
CA GLY A 218 0.16 -14.06 -7.97
C GLY A 218 1.27 -14.26 -6.94
N VAL A 219 1.84 -13.18 -6.38
CA VAL A 219 2.86 -13.23 -5.32
C VAL A 219 2.39 -12.53 -4.04
N VAL A 220 3.11 -12.79 -2.94
CA VAL A 220 2.79 -12.27 -1.61
C VAL A 220 3.93 -11.42 -1.08
N PHE A 221 3.60 -10.25 -0.55
CA PHE A 221 4.50 -9.42 0.25
C PHE A 221 3.95 -9.30 1.67
N THR A 222 4.84 -9.35 2.66
CA THR A 222 4.44 -9.27 4.08
C THR A 222 4.95 -8.00 4.72
N PHE A 223 4.09 -7.31 5.44
CA PHE A 223 4.43 -6.10 6.19
C PHE A 223 3.96 -6.26 7.64
N TYR A 224 4.41 -5.38 8.52
CA TYR A 224 3.94 -5.33 9.90
C TYR A 224 3.48 -3.93 10.28
N GLY A 225 2.66 -3.84 11.31
CA GLY A 225 2.13 -2.57 11.78
C GLY A 225 1.02 -2.78 12.79
N SER A 226 -0.04 -1.97 12.72
CA SER A 226 -1.21 -2.11 13.58
C SER A 226 -2.50 -1.85 12.82
N THR A 227 -3.46 -2.75 12.95
CA THR A 227 -4.85 -2.66 12.48
C THR A 227 -5.75 -2.02 13.53
N GLU A 228 -5.18 -1.65 14.69
CA GLU A 228 -5.88 -1.10 15.84
C GLU A 228 -5.82 0.43 15.85
N PRO A 229 -6.83 1.09 16.44
CA PRO A 229 -7.01 2.54 16.35
C PRO A 229 -6.07 3.34 17.24
N GLY A 230 -5.08 4.05 16.69
CA GLY A 230 -4.00 4.74 17.43
C GLY A 230 -4.41 5.69 18.56
N THR A 231 -5.52 6.42 18.38
CA THR A 231 -6.09 7.31 19.41
C THR A 231 -7.61 7.24 19.46
N LYS A 232 -8.17 7.75 20.55
CA LYS A 232 -9.61 8.02 20.67
C LYS A 232 -10.00 9.19 19.76
N GLU A 233 -11.23 9.15 19.29
CA GLU A 233 -11.96 10.30 18.77
C GLU A 233 -13.03 10.67 19.82
N GLY A 234 -12.90 11.83 20.44
CA GLY A 234 -13.63 12.12 21.68
C GLY A 234 -13.24 11.12 22.78
N SER A 235 -14.22 10.41 23.33
CA SER A 235 -14.01 9.44 24.42
C SER A 235 -13.85 7.98 23.98
N LYS A 236 -13.95 7.68 22.68
CA LYS A 236 -13.97 6.31 22.14
C LYS A 236 -13.01 6.11 20.97
N TYR A 237 -12.41 4.94 20.89
CA TYR A 237 -11.61 4.46 19.77
C TYR A 237 -12.51 4.01 18.60
N PRO A 238 -12.23 4.40 17.34
CA PRO A 238 -12.90 3.87 16.15
C PRO A 238 -12.24 2.60 15.63
N PHE A 239 -12.80 1.43 15.95
CA PHE A 239 -12.34 0.16 15.39
C PHE A 239 -12.97 -0.08 14.02
N LEU A 240 -12.15 -0.25 12.99
CA LEU A 240 -12.64 -0.79 11.72
C LEU A 240 -13.27 -2.17 11.96
N VAL A 241 -14.47 -2.37 11.41
CA VAL A 241 -15.17 -3.66 11.52
C VAL A 241 -14.48 -4.75 10.72
N PRO A 242 -14.47 -6.02 11.16
CA PRO A 242 -13.95 -7.12 10.36
C PRO A 242 -14.69 -7.29 9.03
N GLY A 243 -14.02 -7.84 8.03
CA GLY A 243 -14.58 -8.09 6.69
C GLY A 243 -13.81 -7.40 5.57
N GLN A 244 -14.40 -7.34 4.37
CA GLN A 244 -13.77 -6.73 3.20
C GLN A 244 -14.23 -5.27 2.99
N HIS A 245 -13.28 -4.42 2.60
CA HIS A 245 -13.47 -3.01 2.33
C HIS A 245 -12.81 -2.60 1.02
N ARG A 246 -13.33 -1.54 0.39
CA ARG A 246 -12.74 -0.96 -0.82
C ARG A 246 -11.88 0.24 -0.46
N TYR A 247 -10.59 0.13 -0.75
CA TYR A 247 -9.63 1.18 -0.59
C TYR A 247 -9.02 1.54 -1.95
N ARG A 248 -8.46 2.75 -2.06
CA ARG A 248 -7.64 3.17 -3.21
C ARG A 248 -6.50 4.05 -2.72
N PHE A 249 -5.48 4.20 -3.56
CA PHE A 249 -4.45 5.23 -3.36
C PHE A 249 -5.11 6.60 -3.15
N GLY A 250 -4.57 7.44 -2.27
CA GLY A 250 -5.19 8.68 -1.84
C GLY A 250 -4.21 9.56 -1.05
N LEU A 251 -4.60 10.78 -0.68
CA LEU A 251 -3.76 11.66 0.14
C LEU A 251 -4.19 11.66 1.62
N HIS A 252 -3.24 11.41 2.52
CA HIS A 252 -3.38 11.59 3.95
C HIS A 252 -2.98 13.00 4.40
N LYS A 253 -3.43 13.42 5.59
CA LYS A 253 -3.24 14.78 6.15
C LYS A 253 -3.55 15.92 5.16
N GLN A 254 -4.63 15.80 4.39
CA GLN A 254 -4.99 16.80 3.37
C GLN A 254 -5.19 18.24 3.93
N SER A 255 -5.37 18.39 5.23
CA SER A 255 -5.48 19.69 5.91
C SER A 255 -4.13 20.34 6.29
N ASP A 256 -3.01 19.62 6.17
CA ASP A 256 -1.67 20.08 6.54
C ASP A 256 -0.72 19.89 5.35
N GLN A 257 -0.50 20.97 4.60
CA GLN A 257 0.27 20.99 3.34
C GLN A 257 1.70 20.43 3.47
N ILE A 258 2.27 20.49 4.66
CA ILE A 258 3.63 20.02 4.93
C ILE A 258 3.61 18.51 5.15
N LYS A 259 2.59 18.00 5.86
CA LYS A 259 2.48 16.58 6.25
C LYS A 259 1.67 15.73 5.29
N VAL A 260 1.33 16.23 4.10
CA VAL A 260 0.61 15.44 3.09
C VAL A 260 1.53 14.35 2.56
N PHE A 261 1.04 13.12 2.52
CA PHE A 261 1.69 11.99 1.84
C PHE A 261 0.61 11.01 1.37
N HIS A 262 1.00 10.04 0.56
CA HIS A 262 0.08 9.03 0.06
C HIS A 262 -0.38 8.07 1.15
N ALA A 263 -1.61 7.60 1.01
CA ALA A 263 -2.19 6.56 1.84
C ALA A 263 -3.23 5.75 1.07
N LEU A 264 -3.57 4.55 1.54
CA LEU A 264 -4.79 3.90 1.11
C LEU A 264 -5.98 4.49 1.86
N ARG A 265 -6.94 5.05 1.13
CA ARG A 265 -8.17 5.66 1.66
C ARG A 265 -9.41 4.87 1.26
N PRO A 266 -10.49 4.91 2.05
CA PRO A 266 -11.79 4.38 1.62
C PRO A 266 -12.19 4.93 0.26
N LEU A 267 -12.74 4.07 -0.60
CA LEU A 267 -12.99 4.38 -2.01
C LEU A 267 -13.93 5.58 -2.22
N GLY A 268 -14.95 5.76 -1.39
CA GLY A 268 -16.00 6.75 -1.55
C GLY A 268 -16.55 7.25 -0.22
N LYS A 269 -17.70 6.72 0.22
CA LYS A 269 -18.44 7.26 1.38
C LYS A 269 -17.73 7.02 2.72
N GLY A 270 -16.79 6.08 2.78
CA GLY A 270 -16.14 5.65 4.00
C GLY A 270 -16.52 4.23 4.43
N VAL A 271 -15.96 3.84 5.57
CA VAL A 271 -16.10 2.49 6.15
C VAL A 271 -16.90 2.52 7.44
N TRP A 272 -17.51 1.40 7.80
CA TRP A 272 -18.18 1.24 9.08
C TRP A 272 -17.15 1.02 10.19
N VAL A 273 -17.37 1.63 11.35
CA VAL A 273 -16.57 1.41 12.56
C VAL A 273 -17.45 1.03 13.74
N GLN A 274 -16.84 0.39 14.74
CA GLN A 274 -17.40 0.22 16.07
C GLN A 274 -16.62 1.04 17.08
N ARG A 275 -17.31 1.60 18.07
CA ARG A 275 -16.73 2.52 19.04
C ARG A 275 -16.58 1.87 20.40
N SER A 276 -15.36 1.76 20.93
CA SER A 276 -15.12 1.31 22.31
C SER A 276 -14.39 2.38 23.13
N ALA A 277 -14.69 2.46 24.42
CA ALA A 277 -13.92 3.27 25.35
C ALA A 277 -12.53 2.67 25.65
N ASN A 278 -12.33 1.39 25.31
CA ASN A 278 -11.16 0.58 25.62
C ASN A 278 -10.41 0.20 24.33
N LEU A 279 -9.10 -0.03 24.45
CA LEU A 279 -8.28 -0.56 23.36
C LEU A 279 -8.57 -2.03 23.06
N ILE A 280 -9.15 -2.74 24.03
CA ILE A 280 -9.67 -4.09 23.85
C ILE A 280 -11.19 -3.99 23.97
N PRO A 281 -11.92 -4.01 22.84
CA PRO A 281 -13.37 -3.93 22.85
C PRO A 281 -13.97 -5.10 23.63
N THR A 282 -14.93 -4.79 24.49
CA THR A 282 -15.77 -5.81 25.14
C THR A 282 -16.80 -6.37 24.15
N ASP A 283 -17.39 -7.53 24.46
CA ASP A 283 -18.52 -8.04 23.67
C ASP A 283 -19.68 -7.04 23.59
N ALA A 284 -19.89 -6.26 24.66
CA ALA A 284 -20.86 -5.17 24.68
C ALA A 284 -20.49 -4.07 23.66
N ASP A 285 -19.23 -3.66 23.60
CA ASP A 285 -18.75 -2.69 22.59
C ASP A 285 -18.96 -3.22 21.16
N LEU A 286 -18.62 -4.48 20.92
CA LEU A 286 -18.82 -5.17 19.64
C LEU A 286 -20.32 -5.42 19.33
N SER A 287 -21.18 -5.40 20.35
CA SER A 287 -22.62 -5.45 20.20
C SER A 287 -23.27 -4.07 19.98
N GLY A 288 -22.53 -2.98 20.13
CA GLY A 288 -22.99 -1.60 19.89
C GLY A 288 -23.33 -1.29 18.43
N PRO A 289 -23.99 -0.15 18.14
CA PRO A 289 -24.33 0.25 16.78
C PRO A 289 -23.08 0.48 15.93
N LEU A 290 -23.23 0.33 14.61
CA LEU A 290 -22.23 0.79 13.66
C LEU A 290 -22.21 2.32 13.66
N ASP A 291 -21.03 2.90 13.56
CA ASP A 291 -20.82 4.33 13.37
C ASP A 291 -20.16 4.60 12.00
N GLY A 292 -20.56 5.68 11.33
CA GLY A 292 -20.11 6.04 9.99
C GLY A 292 -21.23 6.14 8.94
N PRO A 293 -20.91 5.98 7.63
CA PRO A 293 -19.60 5.59 7.10
C PRO A 293 -18.54 6.66 7.36
N ASN A 294 -17.34 6.26 7.80
CA ASN A 294 -16.24 7.15 8.14
C ASN A 294 -15.22 7.21 6.98
N PRO A 295 -15.05 8.35 6.30
CA PRO A 295 -14.17 8.49 5.13
C PRO A 295 -12.70 8.72 5.48
N THR A 296 -12.35 8.72 6.77
CA THR A 296 -11.02 9.11 7.26
C THR A 296 -10.18 7.95 7.80
N ILE A 297 -10.77 6.75 7.90
CA ILE A 297 -10.11 5.53 8.35
C ILE A 297 -9.23 4.98 7.24
N ASN A 298 -7.94 5.34 7.25
CA ASN A 298 -6.98 4.99 6.20
C ASN A 298 -6.13 3.78 6.60
N VAL A 299 -5.42 3.18 5.64
CA VAL A 299 -4.18 2.43 5.89
C VAL A 299 -3.04 3.33 5.47
N HIS A 300 -2.15 3.70 6.39
CA HIS A 300 -1.09 4.65 6.12
C HIS A 300 0.22 4.32 6.81
N TRP A 301 1.26 5.07 6.50
CA TRP A 301 2.57 4.92 7.14
C TRP A 301 2.55 5.28 8.63
N GLY A 302 3.09 4.40 9.46
CA GLY A 302 3.21 4.57 10.92
C GLY A 302 4.52 5.19 11.41
N GLY A 303 5.39 5.66 10.49
CA GLY A 303 6.79 5.95 10.79
C GLY A 303 7.68 4.73 10.54
N GLU A 304 8.97 4.84 10.88
CA GLU A 304 9.93 3.74 10.73
C GLU A 304 9.50 2.49 11.51
N GLY A 305 8.95 2.65 12.72
CA GLY A 305 8.45 1.52 13.52
C GLY A 305 9.50 0.93 14.48
N LEU A 306 10.47 1.74 14.91
CA LEU A 306 11.49 1.39 15.93
C LEU A 306 10.96 1.37 17.37
N THR A 307 9.84 2.04 17.65
CA THR A 307 9.22 2.07 18.97
C THR A 307 7.71 1.93 18.82
N ASP A 308 7.05 1.30 19.80
CA ASP A 308 5.62 1.43 19.96
C ASP A 308 5.26 2.93 19.99
N SER A 309 4.47 3.36 19.01
CA SER A 309 4.09 4.76 18.86
C SER A 309 3.04 5.11 19.91
N ALA A 310 3.22 6.24 20.59
CA ALA A 310 2.28 6.72 21.59
C ALA A 310 0.92 7.20 21.02
N ALA A 311 0.80 7.35 19.69
CA ALA A 311 -0.44 7.72 19.00
C ALA A 311 -0.25 7.81 17.47
N TRP A 312 -0.99 7.02 16.68
CA TRP A 312 -1.31 7.37 15.28
C TRP A 312 -2.77 7.81 15.15
N SER A 313 -3.17 8.29 13.97
CA SER A 313 -4.50 8.87 13.72
C SER A 313 -5.63 7.97 14.21
N ALA A 314 -6.69 8.59 14.75
CA ALA A 314 -7.86 7.88 15.26
C ALA A 314 -8.41 6.89 14.23
N GLY A 315 -8.46 5.61 14.61
CA GLY A 315 -9.04 4.54 13.80
C GLY A 315 -8.27 4.13 12.57
N CYS A 316 -7.21 4.84 12.20
CA CYS A 316 -6.38 4.45 11.08
C CYS A 316 -5.54 3.22 11.42
N GLN A 317 -5.25 2.48 10.38
CA GLN A 317 -4.38 1.32 10.39
C GLN A 317 -3.03 1.78 9.87
N VAL A 318 -1.97 1.28 10.47
CA VAL A 318 -0.61 1.69 10.14
C VAL A 318 0.26 0.53 9.73
N ILE A 319 1.18 0.81 8.82
CA ILE A 319 2.25 -0.09 8.40
C ILE A 319 3.59 0.60 8.68
N ALA A 320 4.51 -0.15 9.28
CA ALA A 320 5.84 0.32 9.63
C ALA A 320 6.74 0.41 8.39
N GLY A 321 7.68 1.36 8.41
CA GLY A 321 8.63 1.59 7.32
C GLY A 321 9.91 0.75 7.41
N LYS A 322 10.23 0.13 8.56
CA LYS A 322 11.52 -0.50 8.81
C LYS A 322 11.83 -1.66 7.88
N SER A 323 10.85 -2.53 7.61
CA SER A 323 11.12 -3.77 6.89
C SER A 323 9.85 -4.39 6.29
N TYR A 324 10.06 -5.26 5.30
CA TYR A 324 9.04 -6.12 4.72
C TYR A 324 9.63 -7.48 4.35
N ILE A 325 8.80 -8.48 4.12
CA ILE A 325 9.21 -9.76 3.51
C ILE A 325 8.80 -9.72 2.04
N ASN A 326 9.77 -9.89 1.14
CA ASN A 326 9.52 -9.91 -0.29
C ASN A 326 8.89 -11.24 -0.76
N HIS A 327 8.59 -11.34 -2.06
CA HIS A 327 8.00 -12.52 -2.69
C HIS A 327 8.86 -13.79 -2.65
N HIS A 328 10.13 -13.70 -2.21
CA HIS A 328 11.01 -14.84 -1.95
C HIS A 328 11.02 -15.29 -0.49
N GLY A 329 10.19 -14.69 0.38
CA GLY A 329 10.23 -14.96 1.81
C GLY A 329 11.45 -14.35 2.51
N LYS A 330 12.17 -13.42 1.86
CA LYS A 330 13.35 -12.76 2.43
C LYS A 330 12.96 -11.45 3.11
N VAL A 331 13.41 -11.28 4.35
CA VAL A 331 13.30 -10.01 5.09
C VAL A 331 14.21 -8.97 4.43
N ILE A 332 13.63 -7.84 4.08
CA ILE A 332 14.31 -6.68 3.52
C ILE A 332 14.30 -5.57 4.57
N ASP A 333 15.50 -5.14 4.98
CA ASP A 333 15.69 -4.00 5.85
C ASP A 333 15.73 -2.69 5.05
N CYS A 334 14.89 -1.74 5.44
CA CYS A 334 14.74 -0.41 4.88
C CYS A 334 15.22 0.69 5.84
N SER A 335 15.69 0.37 7.05
CA SER A 335 16.09 1.34 8.08
C SER A 335 17.08 2.41 7.60
N GLN A 336 17.95 2.07 6.64
CA GLN A 336 18.93 2.98 6.08
C GLN A 336 18.35 4.13 5.25
N PHE A 337 17.09 4.02 4.81
CA PHE A 337 16.40 5.03 4.01
C PHE A 337 14.95 5.26 4.46
N ALA A 338 14.50 4.63 5.55
CA ALA A 338 13.19 4.86 6.13
C ALA A 338 13.24 6.10 7.05
N ALA A 339 12.36 7.06 6.84
CA ALA A 339 12.23 8.19 7.75
C ALA A 339 11.62 7.73 9.09
N SER A 340 12.09 8.28 10.21
CA SER A 340 11.44 8.00 11.51
C SER A 340 10.14 8.80 11.71
N GLY A 341 9.94 9.87 10.94
CA GLY A 341 8.74 10.71 11.01
C GLY A 341 8.70 11.79 9.92
N TYR A 342 7.69 12.66 9.98
CA TYR A 342 7.39 13.62 8.91
C TYR A 342 8.55 14.53 8.50
N ALA A 343 9.38 14.96 9.45
CA ALA A 343 10.50 15.87 9.17
C ALA A 343 11.58 15.22 8.29
N GLY A 344 11.67 13.89 8.27
CA GLY A 344 12.63 13.17 7.44
C GLY A 344 12.14 12.91 6.02
N LEU A 345 10.83 12.87 5.77
CA LEU A 345 10.29 12.46 4.47
C LEU A 345 10.77 13.37 3.33
N GLY A 346 11.41 12.77 2.32
CA GLY A 346 11.96 13.46 1.15
C GLY A 346 13.24 14.23 1.43
N ALA A 347 13.69 14.32 2.68
CA ALA A 347 14.95 14.94 3.06
C ALA A 347 16.12 13.99 2.81
N LYS A 348 17.32 14.56 2.69
CA LYS A 348 18.56 13.78 2.71
C LYS A 348 19.06 13.64 4.13
N ASP A 349 19.52 12.44 4.50
CA ASP A 349 20.25 12.23 5.75
C ASP A 349 21.68 12.81 5.66
N ALA A 350 22.45 12.65 6.74
CA ALA A 350 23.85 13.11 6.80
C ALA A 350 24.78 12.43 5.78
N LYS A 351 24.38 11.28 5.21
CA LYS A 351 25.11 10.53 4.19
C LYS A 351 24.63 10.87 2.77
N GLY A 352 23.65 11.77 2.64
CA GLY A 352 23.08 12.20 1.36
C GLY A 352 22.00 11.27 0.80
N VAL A 353 21.51 10.31 1.58
CA VAL A 353 20.45 9.35 1.22
C VAL A 353 19.10 10.01 1.36
N TYR A 354 18.27 9.95 0.30
CA TYR A 354 16.87 10.39 0.40
C TYR A 354 16.07 9.44 1.28
N LEU A 355 15.37 9.99 2.28
CA LEU A 355 14.52 9.22 3.16
C LEU A 355 13.09 9.13 2.63
N SER A 356 12.53 7.93 2.64
CA SER A 356 11.17 7.60 2.20
C SER A 356 10.34 7.00 3.35
N LYS A 357 9.16 6.46 3.03
CA LYS A 357 8.35 5.70 3.99
C LYS A 357 8.83 4.24 4.13
N GLY A 358 9.98 3.89 3.52
CA GLY A 358 10.62 2.58 3.61
C GLY A 358 9.73 1.48 3.02
N ALA A 359 9.50 0.42 3.80
CA ALA A 359 8.62 -0.69 3.44
C ALA A 359 7.21 -0.24 3.01
N TYR A 360 6.69 0.84 3.59
CA TYR A 360 5.39 1.36 3.17
C TYR A 360 5.41 1.98 1.76
N SER A 361 6.53 2.57 1.32
CA SER A 361 6.69 3.01 -0.08
C SER A 361 6.63 1.80 -1.04
N VAL A 362 7.26 0.67 -0.68
CA VAL A 362 7.18 -0.58 -1.47
C VAL A 362 5.73 -1.02 -1.67
N LEU A 363 4.91 -1.00 -0.61
CA LEU A 363 3.49 -1.32 -0.72
C LEU A 363 2.75 -0.38 -1.67
N GLU A 364 2.96 0.94 -1.53
CA GLU A 364 2.29 1.93 -2.37
C GLU A 364 2.69 1.82 -3.84
N ASP A 365 3.98 1.61 -4.09
CA ASP A 365 4.53 1.52 -5.44
C ASP A 365 4.11 0.21 -6.11
N LEU A 366 4.05 -0.91 -5.38
CA LEU A 366 3.43 -2.15 -5.86
C LEU A 366 1.96 -1.92 -6.26
N VAL A 367 1.16 -1.31 -5.37
CA VAL A 367 -0.24 -1.01 -5.67
C VAL A 367 -0.36 -0.10 -6.89
N ALA A 368 0.42 0.98 -6.98
CA ALA A 368 0.35 1.93 -8.08
C ALA A 368 0.78 1.30 -9.42
N ALA A 369 1.92 0.61 -9.45
CA ALA A 369 2.49 0.06 -10.67
C ALA A 369 1.66 -1.10 -11.24
N PHE A 370 1.05 -1.92 -10.38
CA PHE A 370 0.23 -3.07 -10.76
C PHE A 370 -1.28 -2.81 -10.76
N SER A 371 -1.72 -1.59 -10.46
CA SER A 371 -3.09 -1.17 -10.78
C SER A 371 -3.24 -0.96 -12.28
N GLY A 372 -4.45 -1.11 -12.83
CA GLY A 372 -4.73 -0.81 -14.23
C GLY A 372 -4.79 0.70 -14.55
N ALA A 373 -5.00 1.02 -15.83
CA ALA A 373 -5.06 2.42 -16.28
C ALA A 373 -6.40 3.11 -15.96
N ASN A 374 -7.46 2.36 -15.66
CA ASN A 374 -8.74 2.96 -15.28
C ASN A 374 -8.78 3.21 -13.77
N PRO A 375 -9.46 4.27 -13.31
CA PRO A 375 -9.64 4.52 -11.87
C PRO A 375 -10.22 3.32 -11.09
N ASP A 376 -11.11 2.55 -11.72
CA ASP A 376 -11.72 1.36 -11.12
C ASP A 376 -10.75 0.17 -10.99
N ASP A 377 -9.62 0.21 -11.68
CA ASP A 377 -8.57 -0.79 -11.58
C ASP A 377 -7.62 -0.53 -10.40
N ASN A 378 -7.68 0.67 -9.78
CA ASN A 378 -6.83 1.10 -8.67
C ASN A 378 -7.42 0.79 -7.28
N ILE A 379 -8.25 -0.25 -7.20
CA ILE A 379 -8.96 -0.63 -5.98
C ILE A 379 -8.18 -1.73 -5.26
N VAL A 380 -7.83 -1.46 -4.00
CA VAL A 380 -7.30 -2.46 -3.07
C VAL A 380 -8.46 -3.05 -2.26
N ARG A 381 -8.60 -4.36 -2.31
CA ARG A 381 -9.62 -5.10 -1.57
C ARG A 381 -9.04 -5.42 -0.22
N TYR A 382 -9.29 -4.54 0.74
CA TYR A 382 -8.73 -4.65 2.07
C TYR A 382 -9.59 -5.57 2.93
N THR A 383 -9.09 -6.73 3.34
CA THR A 383 -9.79 -7.68 4.21
C THR A 383 -9.17 -7.66 5.59
N LEU A 384 -9.95 -7.29 6.59
CA LEU A 384 -9.56 -7.34 7.99
C LEU A 384 -10.04 -8.65 8.61
N LEU A 385 -9.07 -9.47 9.03
CA LEU A 385 -9.25 -10.75 9.73
C LEU A 385 -8.85 -10.59 11.20
N ASN A 386 -9.43 -11.40 12.08
CA ASN A 386 -8.86 -11.65 13.41
C ASN A 386 -7.89 -12.83 13.31
N GLU A 387 -6.90 -12.89 14.20
CA GLU A 387 -5.95 -14.02 14.28
C GLU A 387 -6.64 -15.40 14.31
N ALA A 388 -7.78 -15.52 14.99
CA ALA A 388 -8.53 -16.78 15.09
C ALA A 388 -9.06 -17.27 13.73
N ASP A 389 -9.28 -16.37 12.77
CA ASP A 389 -9.78 -16.73 11.43
C ASP A 389 -8.74 -17.54 10.64
N LEU A 390 -7.44 -17.46 11.00
CA LEU A 390 -6.38 -18.26 10.37
C LEU A 390 -6.62 -19.77 10.49
N ALA A 391 -7.34 -20.22 11.52
CA ALA A 391 -7.68 -21.63 11.71
C ALA A 391 -8.54 -22.22 10.57
N LEU A 392 -9.15 -21.38 9.73
CA LEU A 392 -9.91 -21.79 8.55
C LEU A 392 -9.01 -22.32 7.42
N ASN A 393 -7.69 -22.07 7.46
CA ASN A 393 -6.74 -22.73 6.58
C ASN A 393 -5.53 -23.27 7.37
N PRO A 394 -5.46 -24.59 7.66
CA PRO A 394 -4.37 -25.17 8.45
C PRO A 394 -2.99 -25.10 7.78
N GLU A 395 -2.91 -24.75 6.49
CA GLU A 395 -1.64 -24.50 5.79
C GLU A 395 -0.96 -23.20 6.24
N ILE A 396 -1.71 -22.28 6.84
CA ILE A 396 -1.20 -21.03 7.42
C ILE A 396 -1.13 -21.22 8.93
N SER A 397 0.06 -21.51 9.44
CA SER A 397 0.23 -21.70 10.88
C SER A 397 0.36 -20.36 11.60
N LEU A 398 -0.19 -20.30 12.81
CA LEU A 398 -0.06 -19.14 13.67
C LEU A 398 1.41 -18.84 14.04
N ASN A 399 2.23 -19.87 14.19
CA ASN A 399 3.65 -19.70 14.47
C ASN A 399 4.38 -19.03 13.30
N GLN A 400 4.08 -19.38 12.05
CA GLN A 400 4.66 -18.69 10.89
C GLN A 400 4.35 -17.18 10.88
N ILE A 401 3.14 -16.77 11.28
CA ILE A 401 2.78 -15.35 11.36
C ILE A 401 3.59 -14.64 12.47
N ARG A 402 3.73 -15.28 13.64
CA ARG A 402 4.53 -14.76 14.76
C ARG A 402 6.02 -14.69 14.44
N ASP A 403 6.56 -15.70 13.79
CA ASP A 403 7.95 -15.74 13.34
C ASP A 403 8.22 -14.63 12.31
N SER A 404 7.31 -14.43 11.36
CA SER A 404 7.38 -13.34 10.39
C SER A 404 7.39 -11.98 11.09
N LEU A 405 6.53 -11.78 12.08
CA LEU A 405 6.48 -10.54 12.86
C LEU A 405 7.79 -10.31 13.64
N GLN A 406 8.35 -11.35 14.25
CA GLN A 406 9.62 -11.25 14.97
C GLN A 406 10.77 -10.88 14.02
N GLN A 407 10.85 -11.54 12.86
CA GLN A 407 11.85 -11.26 11.83
C GLN A 407 11.74 -9.84 11.25
N LEU A 408 10.52 -9.33 11.08
CA LEU A 408 10.30 -7.97 10.63
C LEU A 408 10.73 -6.92 11.67
N LYS A 409 10.57 -7.24 12.96
CA LYS A 409 10.92 -6.32 14.05
C LYS A 409 12.41 -6.30 14.41
N SER A 410 13.12 -7.40 14.23
CA SER A 410 14.58 -7.46 14.43
C SER A 410 15.28 -6.48 13.50
#